data_AF-A0A9X9AA60-F1
#
_entry.id   AF-A0A9X9AA60-F1
#
_cell.length_a   1.000
_cell.length_b   1.000
_cell.length_c   1.000
_cell.angle_alpha   90.00
_cell.angle_beta   90.00
_cell.angle_gamma   90.00
#
_symmetry.space_group_name_H-M   'P 1'
#
loop_
_entity.id
_entity.type
_entity.pdbx_description
1 polymer ?
#
loop_
_entity_poly.entity_id
_entity_poly.type
_entity_poly.pdbx_seq_one_letter_code
_entity_poly.pdbx_strand_id
1 'polypeptide(L)'
;IFPIDTLKVPRGGYESHNGTSMAAPQVAGAVALLRQMHPDWTTEQLKAALANNAKTLHDVNENAYPVMAQGSGLINIPKAAQTNVLVKPNNVSFGLIKPNSGKVKLTQNVTLQNLSSKKKSFSTRVELLDANTNTKVRASVPSSISIQPNSSTEKPFTINVDSSLPQGVYTGNVYVKEQGAKEEIRIPFTFSIDPKDYKRIDGLEIINSTFSPNGDHVLDDNLINYYLVAPVDDVTLHANLVTKERLTYQGIIHQAKNATPGYKPFKWNGTKADGTPLADGLYQIEAVASNSGGETKQTAAVFLDRTAPKLTYEVDQENLVIKGKVDDILLDWMSESGWIAPGIPVRMQYEINGNGVWDQAFLNPWEKSYDIYFDRTQLQEGKNTIHIVATDAAGNTSNLTVNLEVK
;
A
#
# COMPACT_ATOMS: atom_id res chain seq x y z
N ILE A 1 -7.31 -0.74 7.92
CA ILE A 1 -7.46 -2.17 7.52
C ILE A 1 -8.73 -2.27 6.69
N PHE A 2 -8.62 -2.38 5.37
CA PHE A 2 -9.78 -2.62 4.51
C PHE A 2 -10.43 -3.96 4.88
N PRO A 3 -11.77 -4.05 4.92
CA PRO A 3 -12.42 -5.35 5.03
C PRO A 3 -12.07 -6.14 3.77
N ILE A 4 -11.41 -7.28 3.96
CA ILE A 4 -11.34 -8.32 2.93
C ILE A 4 -12.79 -8.74 2.71
N ASP A 5 -13.41 -8.23 1.65
CA ASP A 5 -14.71 -8.72 1.21
C ASP A 5 -14.48 -10.13 0.67
N THR A 6 -14.58 -11.12 1.57
CA THR A 6 -14.67 -12.51 1.15
C THR A 6 -15.99 -12.62 0.43
N LEU A 7 -15.96 -12.59 -0.91
CA LEU A 7 -17.07 -12.96 -1.77
C LEU A 7 -17.58 -14.34 -1.30
N LYS A 8 -18.61 -14.33 -0.45
CA LYS A 8 -19.27 -15.55 0.00
C LYS A 8 -20.22 -15.95 -1.12
N VAL A 9 -19.95 -17.07 -1.78
CA VAL A 9 -20.95 -17.71 -2.64
C VAL A 9 -22.16 -18.04 -1.74
N PRO A 10 -23.33 -17.40 -1.94
CA PRO A 10 -24.45 -17.60 -1.05
C PRO A 10 -24.88 -19.08 -1.03
N ARG A 11 -25.40 -19.53 0.12
CA ARG A 11 -26.14 -20.81 0.26
C ARG A 11 -25.32 -22.09 -0.01
N GLY A 12 -24.00 -22.08 0.19
CA GLY A 12 -23.17 -23.28 0.07
C GLY A 12 -23.04 -23.81 -1.37
N GLY A 13 -23.23 -22.93 -2.35
CA GLY A 13 -23.06 -23.26 -3.77
C GLY A 13 -21.61 -23.26 -4.24
N TYR A 14 -21.42 -23.56 -5.52
CA TYR A 14 -20.14 -23.47 -6.22
C TYR A 14 -20.24 -22.41 -7.32
N GLU A 15 -19.18 -21.64 -7.50
CA GLU A 15 -19.08 -20.61 -8.54
C GLU A 15 -17.69 -20.66 -9.19
N SER A 16 -17.63 -20.33 -10.47
CA SER A 16 -16.38 -20.20 -11.23
C SER A 16 -15.87 -18.77 -11.17
N HIS A 17 -14.65 -18.59 -10.65
CA HIS A 17 -13.97 -17.30 -10.61
C HIS A 17 -12.62 -17.37 -11.33
N ASN A 18 -12.18 -16.21 -11.84
CA ASN A 18 -10.88 -16.05 -12.48
C ASN A 18 -10.06 -14.99 -11.74
N GLY A 19 -8.75 -15.20 -11.62
CA GLY A 19 -7.84 -14.21 -11.04
C GLY A 19 -6.69 -14.83 -10.25
N THR A 20 -5.68 -14.04 -9.95
CA THR A 20 -4.56 -14.45 -9.10
C THR A 20 -5.01 -14.79 -7.68
N SER A 21 -6.15 -14.24 -7.22
CA SER A 21 -6.82 -14.63 -5.98
C SER A 21 -7.19 -16.12 -5.94
N MET A 22 -7.44 -16.76 -7.09
CA MET A 22 -7.73 -18.21 -7.18
C MET A 22 -6.45 -19.03 -7.38
N ALA A 23 -5.40 -18.45 -7.97
CA ALA A 23 -4.08 -19.08 -8.08
C ALA A 23 -3.35 -19.13 -6.72
N ALA A 24 -3.47 -18.08 -5.90
CA ALA A 24 -2.84 -17.98 -4.59
C ALA A 24 -3.15 -19.17 -3.65
N PRO A 25 -4.42 -19.59 -3.43
CA PRO A 25 -4.74 -20.74 -2.60
C PRO A 25 -4.23 -22.07 -3.17
N GLN A 26 -4.07 -22.22 -4.49
CA GLN A 26 -3.44 -23.41 -5.09
C GLN A 26 -1.98 -23.54 -4.67
N VAL A 27 -1.24 -22.42 -4.69
CA VAL A 27 0.15 -22.39 -4.22
C VAL A 27 0.22 -22.62 -2.70
N ALA A 28 -0.70 -22.05 -1.93
CA ALA A 28 -0.77 -22.27 -0.49
C ALA A 28 -0.97 -23.76 -0.14
N GLY A 29 -1.90 -24.45 -0.83
CA GLY A 29 -2.11 -25.89 -0.70
C GLY A 29 -0.89 -26.71 -1.08
N ALA A 30 -0.20 -26.36 -2.17
CA ALA A 30 1.05 -27.02 -2.57
C ALA A 30 2.15 -26.88 -1.51
N VAL A 31 2.32 -25.68 -0.92
CA VAL A 31 3.27 -25.45 0.16
C VAL A 31 2.90 -26.27 1.41
N ALA A 32 1.61 -26.37 1.74
CA ALA A 32 1.14 -27.19 2.87
C ALA A 32 1.50 -28.68 2.68
N LEU A 33 1.28 -29.23 1.49
CA LEU A 33 1.66 -30.61 1.15
C LEU A 33 3.18 -30.82 1.27
N LEU A 34 3.98 -29.91 0.71
CA LEU A 34 5.44 -30.01 0.82
C LEU A 34 5.92 -29.88 2.27
N ARG A 35 5.31 -29.02 3.08
CA ARG A 35 5.60 -28.90 4.51
C ARG A 35 5.30 -30.19 5.26
N GLN A 36 4.20 -30.87 4.92
CA GLN A 36 3.86 -32.15 5.53
C GLN A 36 4.87 -33.25 5.15
N MET A 37 5.34 -33.27 3.91
CA MET A 37 6.34 -34.25 3.45
C MET A 37 7.77 -33.95 3.94
N HIS A 38 8.10 -32.67 4.11
CA HIS A 38 9.41 -32.18 4.51
C HIS A 38 9.28 -31.20 5.68
N PRO A 39 8.97 -31.70 6.90
CA PRO A 39 8.67 -30.85 8.05
C PRO A 39 9.84 -29.93 8.44
N ASP A 40 11.07 -30.39 8.21
CA ASP A 40 12.30 -29.67 8.55
C ASP A 40 12.71 -28.60 7.51
N TRP A 41 12.02 -28.51 6.36
CA TRP A 41 12.38 -27.53 5.34
C TRP A 41 11.94 -26.12 5.75
N THR A 42 12.83 -25.16 5.61
CA THR A 42 12.51 -23.73 5.75
C THR A 42 11.54 -23.25 4.67
N THR A 43 10.87 -22.12 4.92
CA THR A 43 9.97 -21.49 3.94
C THR A 43 10.68 -21.17 2.61
N GLU A 44 11.96 -20.77 2.66
CA GLU A 44 12.76 -20.58 1.45
C GLU A 44 13.01 -21.87 0.68
N GLN A 45 13.26 -22.98 1.37
CA GLN A 45 13.48 -24.28 0.73
C GLN A 45 12.22 -24.79 0.06
N LEU A 46 11.06 -24.63 0.69
CA LEU A 46 9.76 -24.98 0.10
C LEU A 46 9.48 -24.13 -1.16
N LYS A 47 9.73 -22.81 -1.08
CA LYS A 47 9.61 -21.90 -2.23
C LYS A 47 10.56 -22.31 -3.36
N ALA A 48 11.81 -22.62 -3.03
CA ALA A 48 12.80 -23.06 -3.99
C ALA A 48 12.38 -24.37 -4.66
N ALA A 49 11.93 -25.38 -3.90
CA ALA A 49 11.50 -26.66 -4.43
C ALA A 49 10.38 -26.51 -5.47
N LEU A 50 9.36 -25.68 -5.20
CA LEU A 50 8.29 -25.40 -6.16
C LEU A 50 8.81 -24.68 -7.41
N ALA A 51 9.64 -23.66 -7.23
CA ALA A 51 10.12 -22.82 -8.32
C ALA A 51 11.17 -23.51 -9.21
N ASN A 52 12.13 -24.24 -8.61
CA ASN A 52 13.18 -24.98 -9.31
C ASN A 52 12.61 -26.10 -10.20
N ASN A 53 11.44 -26.62 -9.84
CA ASN A 53 10.78 -27.73 -10.53
C ASN A 53 9.54 -27.28 -11.32
N ALA A 54 9.31 -25.97 -11.45
CA ALA A 54 8.18 -25.43 -12.20
C ALA A 54 8.33 -25.68 -13.71
N LYS A 55 7.20 -25.94 -14.38
CA LYS A 55 7.13 -26.13 -15.83
C LYS A 55 7.03 -24.77 -16.52
N THR A 56 7.96 -24.49 -17.44
CA THR A 56 7.85 -23.37 -18.37
C THR A 56 6.57 -23.46 -19.19
N LEU A 57 5.78 -22.40 -19.15
CA LEU A 57 4.63 -22.22 -20.03
C LEU A 57 5.09 -21.61 -21.36
N HIS A 58 4.48 -22.08 -22.43
CA HIS A 58 4.65 -21.58 -23.79
C HIS A 58 3.29 -21.17 -24.35
N ASP A 59 3.29 -20.19 -25.27
CA ASP A 59 2.11 -19.82 -26.03
C ASP A 59 1.76 -20.89 -27.08
N VAL A 60 0.68 -20.65 -27.84
CA VAL A 60 0.21 -21.56 -28.90
C VAL A 60 1.19 -21.78 -30.05
N ASN A 61 2.21 -20.93 -30.16
CA ASN A 61 3.27 -21.00 -31.16
C ASN A 61 4.58 -21.55 -30.57
N GLU A 62 4.52 -22.15 -29.38
CA GLU A 62 5.67 -22.70 -28.63
C GLU A 62 6.72 -21.65 -28.21
N ASN A 63 6.35 -20.37 -28.14
CA ASN A 63 7.22 -19.34 -27.56
C ASN A 63 7.05 -19.34 -26.04
N ALA A 64 8.15 -19.38 -25.29
CA ALA A 64 8.08 -19.32 -23.84
C ALA A 64 7.46 -17.98 -23.38
N TYR A 65 6.51 -18.02 -22.44
CA TYR A 65 5.98 -16.78 -21.87
C TYR A 65 7.10 -15.98 -21.17
N PRO A 66 7.06 -14.64 -21.16
CA PRO A 66 8.04 -13.82 -20.46
C PRO A 66 8.13 -14.17 -18.97
N VAL A 67 9.35 -14.10 -18.41
CA VAL A 67 9.61 -14.30 -16.97
C VAL A 67 8.70 -13.42 -16.12
N MET A 68 8.48 -12.17 -16.54
CA MET A 68 7.63 -11.22 -15.81
C MET A 68 6.15 -11.64 -15.77
N ALA A 69 5.71 -12.55 -16.65
CA ALA A 69 4.33 -13.02 -16.71
C ALA A 69 4.13 -14.36 -15.96
N GLN A 70 5.09 -15.27 -16.02
CA GLN A 70 4.97 -16.62 -15.44
C GLN A 70 5.87 -16.89 -14.23
N GLY A 71 6.78 -15.98 -13.89
CA GLY A 71 7.82 -16.21 -12.89
C GLY A 71 8.69 -17.42 -13.26
N SER A 72 8.84 -18.36 -12.32
CA SER A 72 9.54 -19.62 -12.57
C SER A 72 8.72 -20.63 -13.40
N GLY A 73 7.42 -20.40 -13.60
CA GLY A 73 6.51 -21.24 -14.37
C GLY A 73 5.38 -21.87 -13.55
N LEU A 74 4.68 -22.83 -14.15
CA LEU A 74 3.59 -23.58 -13.52
C LEU A 74 4.13 -24.58 -12.48
N ILE A 75 3.60 -24.56 -11.26
CA ILE A 75 4.04 -25.45 -10.17
C ILE A 75 3.88 -26.94 -10.54
N ASN A 76 4.85 -27.76 -10.12
CA ASN A 76 4.82 -29.21 -10.27
C ASN A 76 5.09 -29.88 -8.91
N ILE A 77 4.01 -30.21 -8.19
CA ILE A 77 4.08 -30.71 -6.82
C ILE A 77 4.85 -32.06 -6.75
N PRO A 78 4.58 -33.06 -7.60
CA PRO A 78 5.32 -34.33 -7.55
C PRO A 78 6.85 -34.15 -7.73
N LYS A 79 7.29 -33.32 -8.68
CA LYS A 79 8.72 -33.04 -8.87
C LYS A 79 9.32 -32.27 -7.70
N ALA A 80 8.62 -31.24 -7.22
CA ALA A 80 9.06 -30.46 -6.06
C ALA A 80 9.20 -31.32 -4.79
N ALA A 81 8.29 -32.27 -4.58
CA ALA A 81 8.30 -33.15 -3.43
C ALA A 81 9.46 -34.16 -3.44
N GLN A 82 9.95 -34.54 -4.62
CA GLN A 82 11.03 -35.52 -4.79
C GLN A 82 12.41 -34.88 -4.99
N THR A 83 12.49 -33.54 -5.02
CA THR A 83 13.73 -32.86 -5.31
C THR A 83 14.74 -33.03 -4.17
N ASN A 84 16.00 -33.28 -4.53
CA ASN A 84 17.12 -33.38 -3.60
C ASN A 84 18.20 -32.33 -3.88
N VAL A 85 17.87 -31.33 -4.71
CA VAL A 85 18.69 -30.18 -5.02
C VAL A 85 17.81 -28.94 -4.96
N LEU A 86 18.29 -27.90 -4.28
CA LEU A 86 17.63 -26.60 -4.24
C LEU A 86 18.59 -25.53 -4.72
N VAL A 87 18.09 -24.59 -5.51
CA VAL A 87 18.86 -23.42 -5.96
C VAL A 87 18.12 -22.16 -5.54
N LYS A 88 18.80 -21.32 -4.76
CA LYS A 88 18.25 -20.12 -4.10
C LYS A 88 19.09 -18.88 -4.42
N PRO A 89 18.49 -17.68 -4.55
CA PRO A 89 17.05 -17.45 -4.63
C PRO A 89 16.45 -18.04 -5.91
N ASN A 90 15.13 -18.23 -5.94
CA ASN A 90 14.44 -18.84 -7.08
C ASN A 90 14.29 -17.90 -8.30
N ASN A 91 14.64 -16.63 -8.11
CA ASN A 91 14.85 -15.62 -9.14
C ASN A 91 15.93 -14.66 -8.64
N VAL A 92 16.70 -14.06 -9.53
CA VAL A 92 17.75 -13.09 -9.18
C VAL A 92 17.39 -11.73 -9.76
N SER A 93 17.21 -10.72 -8.91
CA SER A 93 17.09 -9.34 -9.37
C SER A 93 18.39 -8.59 -9.11
N PHE A 94 18.92 -7.93 -10.12
CA PHE A 94 20.04 -7.00 -10.00
C PHE A 94 19.57 -5.55 -9.82
N GLY A 95 18.26 -5.30 -9.80
CA GLY A 95 17.67 -3.99 -9.55
C GLY A 95 17.82 -3.01 -10.71
N LEU A 96 17.79 -1.73 -10.35
CA LEU A 96 17.79 -0.58 -11.26
C LEU A 96 19.22 -0.10 -11.52
N ILE A 97 19.54 0.11 -12.79
CA ILE A 97 20.78 0.72 -13.26
C ILE A 97 20.43 2.08 -13.87
N LYS A 98 21.18 3.11 -13.47
CA LYS A 98 21.02 4.45 -14.02
C LYS A 98 21.43 4.47 -15.50
N PRO A 99 20.63 5.09 -16.41
CA PRO A 99 20.98 5.17 -17.82
C PRO A 99 22.28 5.96 -18.01
N ASN A 100 23.11 5.53 -18.96
CA ASN A 100 24.36 6.20 -19.33
C ASN A 100 25.35 6.43 -18.18
N SER A 101 25.29 5.65 -17.10
CA SER A 101 26.26 5.65 -15.99
C SER A 101 27.56 4.87 -16.29
N GLY A 102 27.83 4.53 -17.55
CA GLY A 102 28.98 3.74 -17.98
C GLY A 102 28.81 2.22 -17.79
N LYS A 103 29.93 1.53 -17.55
CA LYS A 103 29.95 0.08 -17.32
C LYS A 103 29.71 -0.23 -15.84
N VAL A 104 28.65 -0.96 -15.56
CA VAL A 104 28.23 -1.32 -14.19
C VAL A 104 28.42 -2.81 -13.98
N LYS A 105 29.09 -3.18 -12.88
CA LYS A 105 29.27 -4.57 -12.46
C LYS A 105 28.43 -4.82 -11.20
N LEU A 106 27.51 -5.77 -11.28
CA LEU A 106 26.65 -6.17 -10.17
C LEU A 106 26.81 -7.66 -9.90
N THR A 107 26.89 -8.03 -8.63
CA THR A 107 27.03 -9.43 -8.21
C THR A 107 25.95 -9.74 -7.19
N GLN A 108 25.26 -10.85 -7.42
CA GLN A 108 24.34 -11.48 -6.49
C GLN A 108 24.84 -12.88 -6.19
N ASN A 109 24.42 -13.45 -5.07
CA ASN A 109 24.82 -14.81 -4.72
C ASN A 109 23.71 -15.80 -5.01
N VAL A 110 24.10 -16.96 -5.57
CA VAL A 110 23.22 -18.10 -5.79
C VAL A 110 23.74 -19.25 -4.93
N THR A 111 22.90 -19.75 -4.04
CA THR A 111 23.16 -20.92 -3.21
C THR A 111 22.61 -22.16 -3.88
N LEU A 112 23.47 -23.17 -4.04
CA LEU A 112 23.08 -24.50 -4.43
C LEU A 112 23.18 -25.41 -3.20
N GLN A 113 22.10 -26.13 -2.91
CA GLN A 113 22.00 -27.02 -1.76
C GLN A 113 21.78 -28.45 -2.24
N ASN A 114 22.61 -29.36 -1.77
CA ASN A 114 22.51 -30.80 -2.00
C ASN A 114 21.90 -31.46 -0.76
N LEU A 115 20.68 -31.97 -0.89
CA LEU A 115 19.94 -32.66 0.17
C LEU A 115 20.14 -34.18 0.14
N SER A 116 20.97 -34.68 -0.79
CA SER A 116 21.22 -36.11 -0.93
C SER A 116 22.45 -36.55 -0.14
N SER A 117 22.53 -37.85 0.14
CA SER A 117 23.68 -38.51 0.74
C SER A 117 24.87 -38.71 -0.22
N LYS A 118 24.77 -38.24 -1.46
CA LYS A 118 25.82 -38.40 -2.48
C LYS A 118 26.33 -37.04 -2.94
N LYS A 119 27.62 -36.97 -3.26
CA LYS A 119 28.22 -35.79 -3.88
C LYS A 119 27.55 -35.54 -5.23
N LYS A 120 27.18 -34.28 -5.50
CA LYS A 120 26.58 -33.86 -6.78
C LYS A 120 27.49 -32.88 -7.50
N SER A 121 27.49 -32.95 -8.81
CA SER A 121 28.24 -32.06 -9.70
C SER A 121 27.28 -31.44 -10.71
N PHE A 122 27.44 -30.14 -10.95
CA PHE A 122 26.57 -29.34 -11.79
C PHE A 122 27.37 -28.60 -12.84
N SER A 123 26.81 -28.49 -14.05
CA SER A 123 27.22 -27.53 -15.05
C SER A 123 26.23 -26.37 -15.11
N THR A 124 26.71 -25.16 -15.36
CA THR A 124 25.84 -23.99 -15.48
C THR A 124 26.01 -23.28 -16.82
N ARG A 125 24.91 -22.72 -17.33
CA ARG A 125 24.94 -21.80 -18.47
C ARG A 125 24.03 -20.60 -18.21
N VAL A 126 24.28 -19.50 -18.91
CA VAL A 126 23.45 -18.29 -18.85
C VAL A 126 22.94 -17.98 -20.24
N GLU A 127 21.68 -17.57 -20.31
CA GLU A 127 20.99 -17.16 -21.52
C GLU A 127 20.37 -15.79 -21.30
N LEU A 128 20.68 -14.83 -22.16
CA LEU A 128 19.97 -13.55 -22.24
C LEU A 128 18.84 -13.71 -23.25
N LEU A 129 17.62 -13.32 -22.85
CA LEU A 129 16.45 -13.45 -23.74
C LEU A 129 16.33 -12.27 -24.71
N ASP A 130 16.95 -11.14 -24.39
CA ASP A 130 16.90 -9.92 -25.21
C ASP A 130 18.03 -9.91 -26.25
N ALA A 131 17.72 -10.22 -27.51
CA ALA A 131 18.69 -10.36 -28.61
C ALA A 131 19.64 -9.17 -28.81
N ASN A 132 19.18 -7.95 -28.49
CA ASN A 132 19.96 -6.70 -28.64
C ASN A 132 21.00 -6.48 -27.54
N THR A 133 21.09 -7.37 -26.54
CA THR A 133 21.96 -7.19 -25.37
C THR A 133 23.31 -7.89 -25.46
N ASN A 134 23.50 -8.83 -26.38
CA ASN A 134 24.66 -9.74 -26.40
C ASN A 134 26.04 -9.06 -26.48
N THR A 135 26.11 -7.82 -26.96
CA THR A 135 27.37 -7.04 -27.02
C THR A 135 27.57 -6.12 -25.81
N LYS A 136 26.49 -5.77 -25.10
CA LYS A 136 26.46 -4.79 -24.01
C LYS A 136 26.29 -5.43 -22.62
N VAL A 137 25.92 -6.70 -22.56
CA VAL A 137 25.69 -7.43 -21.31
C VAL A 137 26.52 -8.70 -21.30
N ARG A 138 27.26 -8.91 -20.21
CA ARG A 138 27.96 -10.17 -19.94
C ARG A 138 27.54 -10.69 -18.58
N ALA A 139 26.82 -11.80 -18.58
CA ALA A 139 26.38 -12.49 -17.38
C ALA A 139 27.21 -13.76 -17.17
N SER A 140 27.66 -14.01 -15.93
CA SER A 140 28.53 -15.15 -15.61
C SER A 140 28.27 -15.73 -14.23
N VAL A 141 28.29 -17.06 -14.18
CA VAL A 141 28.25 -17.90 -12.97
C VAL A 141 29.30 -19.01 -13.15
N PRO A 142 29.92 -19.55 -12.09
CA PRO A 142 30.91 -20.62 -12.21
C PRO A 142 30.38 -21.83 -13.00
N SER A 143 31.02 -22.14 -14.12
CA SER A 143 30.55 -23.15 -15.11
C SER A 143 30.46 -24.57 -14.57
N SER A 144 31.20 -24.89 -13.51
CA SER A 144 31.19 -26.19 -12.84
C SER A 144 31.17 -26.00 -11.33
N ILE A 145 30.24 -26.69 -10.66
CA ILE A 145 30.03 -26.60 -9.22
C ILE A 145 29.92 -28.02 -8.67
N SER A 146 30.66 -28.33 -7.61
CA SER A 146 30.55 -29.61 -6.91
C SER A 146 30.18 -29.38 -5.46
N ILE A 147 29.23 -30.17 -4.96
CA ILE A 147 28.61 -29.99 -3.64
C ILE A 147 28.64 -31.32 -2.90
N GLN A 148 29.17 -31.29 -1.69
CA GLN A 148 29.23 -32.48 -0.83
C GLN A 148 27.81 -32.93 -0.41
N PRO A 149 27.64 -34.19 0.02
CA PRO A 149 26.38 -34.65 0.61
C PRO A 149 25.86 -33.71 1.70
N ASN A 150 24.54 -33.51 1.77
CA ASN A 150 23.88 -32.73 2.83
C ASN A 150 24.51 -31.36 3.12
N SER A 151 25.00 -30.68 2.08
CA SER A 151 25.72 -29.41 2.20
C SER A 151 25.25 -28.39 1.17
N SER A 152 25.64 -27.14 1.38
CA SER A 152 25.34 -26.03 0.49
C SER A 152 26.63 -25.33 0.07
N THR A 153 26.64 -24.77 -1.13
CA THR A 153 27.68 -23.82 -1.56
C THR A 153 27.03 -22.58 -2.13
N GLU A 154 27.59 -21.44 -1.80
CA GLU A 154 27.25 -20.17 -2.42
C GLU A 154 28.20 -19.91 -3.60
N LYS A 155 27.66 -19.37 -4.69
CA LYS A 155 28.41 -19.02 -5.90
C LYS A 155 28.00 -17.62 -6.39
N PRO A 156 28.97 -16.79 -6.80
CA PRO A 156 28.67 -15.47 -7.32
C PRO A 156 28.03 -15.59 -8.70
N PHE A 157 26.94 -14.87 -8.90
CA PHE A 157 26.33 -14.62 -10.20
C PHE A 157 26.49 -13.13 -10.52
N THR A 158 27.29 -12.83 -11.55
CA THR A 158 27.70 -11.47 -11.89
C THR A 158 27.16 -11.06 -13.25
N ILE A 159 26.67 -9.83 -13.35
CA ILE A 159 26.41 -9.17 -14.62
C ILE A 159 27.33 -7.97 -14.79
N ASN A 160 27.81 -7.77 -16.00
CA ASN A 160 28.49 -6.55 -16.44
C ASN A 160 27.62 -5.93 -17.53
N VAL A 161 27.13 -4.73 -17.30
CA VAL A 161 26.16 -4.05 -18.17
C VAL A 161 26.74 -2.71 -18.61
N ASP A 162 26.74 -2.48 -19.92
CA ASP A 162 26.90 -1.14 -20.48
C ASP A 162 25.54 -0.43 -20.42
N SER A 163 25.44 0.58 -19.55
CA SER A 163 24.20 1.32 -19.29
C SER A 163 23.76 2.26 -20.43
N SER A 164 24.48 2.28 -21.55
CA SER A 164 24.01 2.90 -22.81
C SER A 164 22.95 2.07 -23.54
N LEU A 165 22.53 0.95 -22.96
CA LEU A 165 21.34 0.23 -23.38
C LEU A 165 20.10 1.15 -23.32
N PRO A 166 19.12 0.95 -24.21
CA PRO A 166 17.83 1.62 -24.09
C PRO A 166 17.22 1.43 -22.69
N GLN A 167 16.45 2.41 -22.24
CA GLN A 167 15.67 2.23 -21.02
C GLN A 167 14.69 1.07 -21.19
N GLY A 168 14.58 0.21 -20.18
CA GLY A 168 13.79 -1.01 -20.28
C GLY A 168 14.12 -2.06 -19.21
N VAL A 169 13.26 -3.08 -19.14
CA VAL A 169 13.46 -4.27 -18.31
C VAL A 169 14.09 -5.34 -19.17
N TYR A 170 15.18 -5.92 -18.68
CA TYR A 170 15.93 -6.97 -19.36
C TYR A 170 15.87 -8.26 -18.57
N THR A 171 15.73 -9.37 -19.27
CA THR A 171 15.53 -10.68 -18.65
C THR A 171 16.46 -11.75 -19.20
N GLY A 172 16.78 -12.72 -18.37
CA GLY A 172 17.57 -13.87 -18.75
C GLY A 172 17.33 -15.05 -17.82
N ASN A 173 18.01 -16.15 -18.11
CA ASN A 173 17.94 -17.37 -17.32
C ASN A 173 19.35 -17.88 -17.00
N VAL A 174 19.55 -18.28 -15.75
CA VAL A 174 20.65 -19.17 -15.36
C VAL A 174 20.11 -20.58 -15.33
N TYR A 175 20.77 -21.50 -16.01
CA TYR A 175 20.43 -22.91 -15.98
C TYR A 175 21.49 -23.68 -15.20
N VAL A 176 21.02 -24.51 -14.29
CA VAL A 176 21.85 -25.39 -13.45
C VAL A 176 21.47 -26.83 -13.78
N LYS A 177 22.40 -27.58 -14.37
CA LYS A 177 22.19 -28.96 -14.78
C LYS A 177 23.03 -29.90 -13.93
N GLU A 178 22.38 -30.80 -13.20
CA GLU A 178 23.08 -31.90 -12.53
C GLU A 178 23.65 -32.88 -13.57
N GLN A 179 24.88 -33.36 -13.37
CA GLN A 179 25.46 -34.38 -14.23
C GLN A 179 24.57 -35.64 -14.28
N GLY A 180 24.23 -36.07 -15.49
CA GLY A 180 23.34 -37.22 -15.72
C GLY A 180 21.85 -36.90 -15.65
N ALA A 181 21.44 -35.70 -15.24
CA ALA A 181 20.04 -35.29 -15.28
C ALA A 181 19.61 -34.91 -16.71
N LYS A 182 18.34 -35.18 -17.03
CA LYS A 182 17.73 -34.82 -18.33
C LYS A 182 17.37 -33.34 -18.40
N GLU A 183 16.86 -32.80 -17.30
CA GLU A 183 16.35 -31.43 -17.21
C GLU A 183 17.33 -30.50 -16.50
N GLU A 184 17.20 -29.20 -16.78
CA GLU A 184 17.96 -28.15 -16.12
C GLU A 184 17.05 -27.38 -15.16
N ILE A 185 17.59 -27.02 -14.00
CA ILE A 185 16.92 -26.08 -13.09
C ILE A 185 17.10 -24.68 -13.68
N ARG A 186 16.00 -24.00 -13.97
CA ARG A 186 15.98 -22.64 -14.51
C ARG A 186 15.78 -21.61 -13.40
N ILE A 187 16.71 -20.67 -13.28
CA ILE A 187 16.64 -19.51 -12.39
C ILE A 187 16.53 -18.25 -13.25
N PRO A 188 15.33 -17.66 -13.36
CA PRO A 188 15.18 -16.39 -14.06
C PRO A 188 15.94 -15.28 -13.35
N PHE A 189 16.45 -14.32 -14.11
CA PHE A 189 17.01 -13.10 -13.57
C PHE A 189 16.55 -11.85 -14.34
N THR A 190 16.58 -10.73 -13.65
CA THR A 190 16.18 -9.43 -14.20
C THR A 190 17.16 -8.32 -13.80
N PHE A 191 17.31 -7.35 -14.68
CA PHE A 191 17.88 -6.05 -14.37
C PHE A 191 17.12 -4.99 -15.18
N SER A 192 17.20 -3.72 -14.80
CA SER A 192 16.47 -2.66 -15.49
C SER A 192 17.37 -1.46 -15.73
N ILE A 193 17.31 -0.90 -16.93
CA ILE A 193 17.87 0.42 -17.22
C ILE A 193 16.72 1.42 -17.07
N ASP A 194 16.64 2.08 -15.91
CA ASP A 194 15.58 3.00 -15.47
C ASP A 194 14.37 3.16 -16.43
N PRO A 195 13.46 2.17 -16.46
CA PRO A 195 12.40 2.12 -17.46
C PRO A 195 11.42 3.28 -17.26
N LYS A 196 10.88 3.81 -18.35
CA LYS A 196 9.95 4.95 -18.29
C LYS A 196 8.73 4.65 -17.44
N ASP A 197 8.08 3.54 -17.75
CA ASP A 197 6.84 3.11 -17.10
C ASP A 197 7.09 2.31 -15.81
N TYR A 198 8.30 2.36 -15.24
CA TYR A 198 8.58 1.68 -14.00
C TYR A 198 7.85 2.37 -12.84
N LYS A 199 7.06 1.62 -12.09
CA LYS A 199 6.35 2.14 -10.92
C LYS A 199 7.36 2.50 -9.83
N ARG A 200 7.42 3.77 -9.43
CA ARG A 200 8.36 4.27 -8.41
C ARG A 200 7.69 4.42 -7.05
N ILE A 201 6.41 4.79 -7.04
CA ILE A 201 5.56 4.88 -5.86
C ILE A 201 4.28 4.05 -6.04
N ASP A 202 3.93 3.25 -5.02
CA ASP A 202 2.79 2.32 -5.04
C ASP A 202 1.99 2.33 -3.74
N GLY A 203 1.85 3.51 -3.16
CA GLY A 203 0.99 3.70 -2.01
C GLY A 203 1.15 5.11 -1.50
N LEU A 204 0.00 5.71 -1.16
CA LEU A 204 -0.11 6.92 -0.37
C LEU A 204 -1.31 6.72 0.56
N GLU A 205 -1.03 6.70 1.85
CA GLU A 205 -2.03 6.54 2.90
C GLU A 205 -1.95 7.75 3.82
N ILE A 206 -3.09 8.32 4.15
CA ILE A 206 -3.25 9.35 5.16
C ILE A 206 -4.10 8.73 6.26
N ILE A 207 -3.57 8.68 7.48
CA ILE A 207 -4.19 7.91 8.57
C ILE A 207 -5.56 8.49 8.97
N ASN A 208 -5.67 9.81 9.06
CA ASN A 208 -6.94 10.48 9.36
C ASN A 208 -7.47 11.20 8.13
N SER A 209 -8.76 11.06 7.81
CA SER A 209 -9.38 11.79 6.71
C SER A 209 -9.58 13.28 7.02
N THR A 210 -9.56 13.66 8.30
CA THR A 210 -9.80 15.00 8.85
C THR A 210 -8.84 15.24 10.01
N PHE A 211 -8.32 16.46 10.20
CA PHE A 211 -7.45 16.82 11.33
C PHE A 211 -7.42 18.35 11.56
N SER A 212 -7.09 18.77 12.78
CA SER A 212 -7.17 20.15 13.26
C SER A 212 -5.87 20.60 13.96
N PRO A 213 -4.85 21.08 13.25
CA PRO A 213 -3.63 21.63 13.85
C PRO A 213 -3.91 22.99 14.48
N ASN A 214 -4.44 22.97 15.70
CA ASN A 214 -4.89 24.13 16.49
C ASN A 214 -4.17 24.24 17.86
N GLY A 215 -3.39 23.23 18.25
CA GLY A 215 -2.58 23.17 19.46
C GLY A 215 -3.27 22.56 20.69
N ASP A 216 -4.45 21.95 20.55
CA ASP A 216 -5.21 21.35 21.65
C ASP A 216 -4.87 19.86 21.93
N HIS A 217 -3.93 19.30 21.18
CA HIS A 217 -3.49 17.89 21.21
C HIS A 217 -4.53 16.87 20.73
N VAL A 218 -5.62 17.32 20.11
CA VAL A 218 -6.62 16.48 19.46
C VAL A 218 -6.45 16.63 17.95
N LEU A 219 -5.97 15.56 17.30
CA LEU A 219 -5.78 15.53 15.84
C LEU A 219 -4.96 16.73 15.30
N ASP A 220 -3.99 17.19 16.08
CA ASP A 220 -3.08 18.30 15.71
C ASP A 220 -2.14 17.98 14.54
N ASP A 221 -2.03 16.71 14.21
CA ASP A 221 -1.20 16.23 13.12
C ASP A 221 -1.78 14.98 12.50
N ASN A 222 -1.31 14.70 11.30
CA ASN A 222 -1.69 13.55 10.53
C ASN A 222 -0.43 12.78 10.11
N LEU A 223 -0.53 11.45 10.09
CA LEU A 223 0.53 10.60 9.59
C LEU A 223 0.23 10.27 8.13
N ILE A 224 1.17 10.64 7.25
CA ILE A 224 1.15 10.29 5.83
C ILE A 224 2.21 9.22 5.59
N ASN A 225 1.81 8.08 5.04
CA ASN A 225 2.71 7.01 4.64
C ASN A 225 2.72 6.89 3.12
N TYR A 226 3.91 6.82 2.53
CA TYR A 226 4.04 6.46 1.11
C TYR A 226 5.00 5.29 0.92
N TYR A 227 4.75 4.46 -0.10
CA TYR A 227 5.56 3.27 -0.39
C TYR A 227 6.35 3.45 -1.68
N LEU A 228 7.68 3.43 -1.56
CA LEU A 228 8.60 3.46 -2.69
C LEU A 228 8.96 2.04 -3.13
N VAL A 229 8.74 1.73 -4.40
CA VAL A 229 9.01 0.41 -4.99
C VAL A 229 10.50 0.27 -5.36
N ALA A 230 11.15 1.37 -5.72
CA ALA A 230 12.54 1.44 -6.13
C ALA A 230 13.22 2.69 -5.53
N PRO A 231 14.56 2.76 -5.55
CA PRO A 231 15.27 3.99 -5.20
C PRO A 231 14.85 5.13 -6.13
N VAL A 232 14.65 6.32 -5.57
CA VAL A 232 14.28 7.53 -6.33
C VAL A 232 15.21 8.70 -6.05
N ASP A 233 15.49 9.50 -7.07
CA ASP A 233 16.32 10.70 -7.03
C ASP A 233 15.58 11.76 -6.19
N ASP A 234 14.25 11.84 -6.34
CA ASP A 234 13.40 12.80 -5.63
C ASP A 234 11.99 12.24 -5.38
N VAL A 235 11.43 12.57 -4.21
CA VAL A 235 10.00 12.44 -3.92
C VAL A 235 9.49 13.74 -3.31
N THR A 236 8.42 14.31 -3.89
CA THR A 236 7.73 15.49 -3.38
C THR A 236 6.27 15.17 -3.09
N LEU A 237 5.75 15.71 -1.99
CA LEU A 237 4.32 15.73 -1.73
C LEU A 237 3.81 17.16 -1.94
N HIS A 238 2.87 17.31 -2.86
CA HIS A 238 2.21 18.56 -3.19
C HIS A 238 0.83 18.60 -2.53
N ALA A 239 0.49 19.73 -1.90
CA ALA A 239 -0.87 20.00 -1.46
C ALA A 239 -1.61 20.76 -2.57
N ASN A 240 -2.74 20.21 -3.02
CA ASN A 240 -3.63 20.85 -3.98
C ASN A 240 -4.99 21.07 -3.30
N LEU A 241 -5.41 22.32 -3.19
CA LEU A 241 -6.73 22.66 -2.66
C LEU A 241 -7.81 22.22 -3.65
N VAL A 242 -8.80 21.50 -3.17
CA VAL A 242 -9.95 21.03 -3.96
C VAL A 242 -11.08 22.05 -3.84
N THR A 243 -11.55 22.58 -4.97
CA THR A 243 -12.82 23.31 -5.05
C THR A 243 -13.77 22.57 -5.98
N LYS A 244 -15.03 23.02 -6.08
CA LYS A 244 -16.01 22.45 -7.01
C LYS A 244 -15.54 22.47 -8.46
N GLU A 245 -14.76 23.48 -8.85
CA GLU A 245 -14.41 23.76 -10.23
C GLU A 245 -13.05 23.18 -10.62
N ARG A 246 -12.08 23.11 -9.69
CA ARG A 246 -10.70 22.72 -10.00
C ARG A 246 -9.87 22.33 -8.79
N LEU A 247 -8.73 21.71 -9.07
CA LEU A 247 -7.61 21.58 -8.15
C LEU A 247 -6.67 22.80 -8.30
N THR A 248 -6.30 23.42 -7.18
CA THR A 248 -5.37 24.56 -7.16
C THR A 248 -4.14 24.23 -6.33
N TYR A 249 -2.97 24.18 -6.96
CA TYR A 249 -1.70 23.94 -6.30
C TYR A 249 -1.41 24.97 -5.19
N GLN A 250 -1.11 24.50 -3.99
CA GLN A 250 -0.82 25.36 -2.82
C GLN A 250 0.65 25.34 -2.40
N GLY A 251 1.39 24.28 -2.72
CA GLY A 251 2.82 24.17 -2.41
C GLY A 251 3.27 22.75 -2.11
N ILE A 252 4.58 22.63 -1.87
CA ILE A 252 5.21 21.40 -1.39
C ILE A 252 5.02 21.32 0.12
N ILE A 253 4.59 20.16 0.64
CA ILE A 253 4.48 19.89 2.08
C ILE A 253 5.60 19.00 2.60
N HIS A 254 6.21 18.19 1.73
CA HIS A 254 7.34 17.32 2.06
C HIS A 254 8.19 17.06 0.82
N GLN A 255 9.50 16.94 1.01
CA GLN A 255 10.44 16.53 -0.04
C GLN A 255 11.55 15.66 0.55
N ALA A 256 11.94 14.60 -0.16
CA ALA A 256 13.13 13.82 0.15
C ALA A 256 13.90 13.49 -1.12
N LYS A 257 15.23 13.59 -1.04
CA LYS A 257 16.15 13.25 -2.15
C LYS A 257 16.82 11.91 -1.91
N ASN A 258 17.18 11.22 -2.99
CA ASN A 258 17.88 9.93 -2.95
C ASN A 258 17.18 8.90 -2.04
N ALA A 259 15.85 8.85 -2.09
CA ALA A 259 15.06 8.05 -1.17
C ALA A 259 15.15 6.56 -1.53
N THR A 260 15.32 5.72 -0.50
CA THR A 260 15.42 4.26 -0.64
C THR A 260 14.04 3.59 -0.70
N PRO A 261 13.91 2.37 -1.26
CA PRO A 261 12.67 1.61 -1.25
C PRO A 261 12.07 1.40 0.14
N GLY A 262 10.77 1.13 0.19
CA GLY A 262 10.01 0.82 1.40
C GLY A 262 9.04 1.92 1.83
N TYR A 263 8.39 1.70 2.98
CA TYR A 263 7.47 2.66 3.58
C TYR A 263 8.21 3.86 4.17
N LYS A 264 7.68 5.05 3.91
CA LYS A 264 8.19 6.34 4.39
C LYS A 264 7.09 7.07 5.16
N PRO A 265 7.18 7.15 6.49
CA PRO A 265 6.27 7.94 7.30
C PRO A 265 6.65 9.43 7.27
N PHE A 266 5.65 10.30 7.25
CA PHE A 266 5.76 11.75 7.32
C PHE A 266 4.64 12.29 8.20
N LYS A 267 4.99 12.92 9.32
CA LYS A 267 4.03 13.59 10.21
C LYS A 267 3.80 15.01 9.70
N TRP A 268 2.54 15.35 9.47
CA TRP A 268 2.13 16.60 8.84
C TRP A 268 1.14 17.36 9.70
N ASN A 269 1.39 18.64 9.93
CA ASN A 269 0.59 19.54 10.77
C ASN A 269 -0.14 20.62 9.94
N GLY A 270 -0.40 20.34 8.65
CA GLY A 270 -1.13 21.27 7.79
C GLY A 270 -0.32 22.49 7.33
N THR A 271 1.02 22.42 7.33
CA THR A 271 1.90 23.46 6.77
C THR A 271 2.57 23.02 5.48
N LYS A 272 3.04 23.99 4.71
CA LYS A 272 4.02 23.77 3.62
C LYS A 272 5.38 23.40 4.22
N ALA A 273 6.29 22.93 3.36
CA ALA A 273 7.66 22.56 3.74
C ALA A 273 8.48 23.74 4.28
N ASP A 274 8.10 24.99 3.95
CA ASP A 274 8.70 26.21 4.49
C ASP A 274 8.10 26.66 5.85
N GLY A 275 7.13 25.89 6.38
CA GLY A 275 6.43 26.19 7.63
C GLY A 275 5.18 27.06 7.48
N THR A 276 4.87 27.58 6.28
CA THR A 276 3.68 28.39 6.06
C THR A 276 2.40 27.56 6.26
N PRO A 277 1.46 27.97 7.12
CA PRO A 277 0.18 27.28 7.29
C PRO A 277 -0.66 27.26 6.01
N LEU A 278 -1.31 26.14 5.75
CA LEU A 278 -2.36 26.03 4.75
C LEU A 278 -3.71 26.40 5.37
N ALA A 279 -4.57 27.04 4.59
CA ALA A 279 -5.93 27.39 5.00
C ALA A 279 -6.79 26.14 5.19
N ASP A 280 -7.90 26.26 5.92
CA ASP A 280 -8.86 25.18 6.08
C ASP A 280 -9.50 24.82 4.73
N GLY A 281 -9.75 23.54 4.50
CA GLY A 281 -10.27 23.01 3.23
C GLY A 281 -9.95 21.55 2.95
N LEU A 282 -10.56 21.03 1.88
CA LEU A 282 -10.22 19.72 1.34
C LEU A 282 -8.97 19.82 0.47
N TYR A 283 -8.00 18.96 0.73
CA TYR A 283 -6.77 18.86 -0.03
C TYR A 283 -6.63 17.50 -0.71
N GLN A 284 -6.21 17.52 -1.98
CA GLN A 284 -5.61 16.36 -2.62
C GLN A 284 -4.09 16.46 -2.45
N ILE A 285 -3.53 15.54 -1.67
CA ILE A 285 -2.10 15.34 -1.57
C ILE A 285 -1.65 14.50 -2.77
N GLU A 286 -0.75 15.06 -3.58
CA GLU A 286 -0.12 14.36 -4.71
C GLU A 286 1.32 14.04 -4.33
N ALA A 287 1.63 12.76 -4.14
CA ALA A 287 3.00 12.29 -3.96
C ALA A 287 3.59 11.93 -5.33
N VAL A 288 4.64 12.63 -5.74
CA VAL A 288 5.35 12.42 -7.00
C VAL A 288 6.73 11.86 -6.70
N ALA A 289 7.07 10.71 -7.28
CA ALA A 289 8.37 10.07 -7.13
C ALA A 289 9.06 9.97 -8.50
N SER A 290 10.28 10.48 -8.61
CA SER A 290 10.95 10.68 -9.90
C SER A 290 12.41 10.18 -9.93
N ASN A 291 12.84 9.80 -11.13
CA ASN A 291 14.21 9.46 -11.52
C ASN A 291 14.48 9.94 -12.96
N SER A 292 15.69 9.67 -13.48
CA SER A 292 16.03 9.87 -14.90
C SER A 292 15.09 9.21 -15.93
N GLY A 293 14.39 8.14 -15.55
CA GLY A 293 13.43 7.42 -16.39
C GLY A 293 12.04 8.07 -16.41
N GLY A 294 11.73 8.97 -15.48
CA GLY A 294 10.42 9.63 -15.40
C GLY A 294 9.87 9.67 -13.98
N GLU A 295 8.59 9.95 -13.87
CA GLU A 295 7.87 10.10 -12.61
C GLU A 295 6.66 9.18 -12.52
N THR A 296 6.31 8.79 -11.31
CA THR A 296 5.01 8.17 -11.01
C THR A 296 4.39 8.85 -9.81
N LYS A 297 3.07 8.82 -9.71
CA LYS A 297 2.35 9.54 -8.69
C LYS A 297 1.25 8.73 -8.02
N GLN A 298 0.94 9.12 -6.79
CA GLN A 298 -0.21 8.66 -6.02
C GLN A 298 -0.92 9.86 -5.43
N THR A 299 -2.23 9.75 -5.26
CA THR A 299 -3.04 10.82 -4.68
C THR A 299 -3.89 10.29 -3.52
N ALA A 300 -4.07 11.14 -2.51
CA ALA A 300 -4.95 10.89 -1.38
C ALA A 300 -5.61 12.19 -0.97
N ALA A 301 -6.82 12.11 -0.42
CA ALA A 301 -7.58 13.27 0.03
C ALA A 301 -7.53 13.40 1.56
N VAL A 302 -7.47 14.62 2.06
CA VAL A 302 -7.48 14.95 3.50
C VAL A 302 -8.13 16.30 3.72
N PHE A 303 -8.94 16.40 4.76
CA PHE A 303 -9.55 17.65 5.20
C PHE A 303 -8.72 18.27 6.31
N LEU A 304 -8.42 19.56 6.16
CA LEU A 304 -7.79 20.39 7.17
C LEU A 304 -8.84 21.35 7.71
N ASP A 305 -9.13 21.29 9.00
CA ASP A 305 -10.17 22.13 9.61
C ASP A 305 -9.80 22.46 11.05
N ARG A 306 -9.60 23.75 11.35
CA ARG A 306 -9.22 24.24 12.67
C ARG A 306 -10.36 24.97 13.37
N THR A 307 -11.54 25.00 12.74
CA THR A 307 -12.63 25.88 13.14
C THR A 307 -13.73 25.05 13.76
N ALA A 308 -14.04 25.31 15.04
CA ALA A 308 -15.16 24.63 15.70
C ALA A 308 -16.52 24.94 15.04
N PRO A 309 -17.47 23.99 15.05
CA PRO A 309 -18.82 24.21 14.55
C PRO A 309 -19.48 25.41 15.21
N LYS A 310 -20.12 26.29 14.44
CA LYS A 310 -20.89 27.41 15.00
C LYS A 310 -22.34 27.01 15.18
N LEU A 311 -22.85 27.18 16.40
CA LEU A 311 -24.22 26.81 16.76
C LEU A 311 -25.11 28.03 16.87
N THR A 312 -26.31 27.94 16.31
CA THR A 312 -27.45 28.81 16.63
C THR A 312 -28.57 27.99 17.22
N TYR A 313 -29.50 28.64 17.94
CA TYR A 313 -30.62 27.96 18.56
C TYR A 313 -31.84 28.87 18.72
N GLU A 314 -33.00 28.24 18.76
CA GLU A 314 -34.29 28.78 19.16
C GLU A 314 -34.96 27.79 20.13
N VAL A 315 -35.70 28.31 21.11
CA VAL A 315 -36.34 27.49 22.13
C VAL A 315 -37.85 27.56 21.98
N ASP A 316 -38.47 26.40 21.79
CA ASP A 316 -39.91 26.21 21.87
C ASP A 316 -40.25 25.72 23.28
N GLN A 317 -40.65 26.65 24.15
CA GLN A 317 -40.97 26.36 25.55
C GLN A 317 -42.27 25.55 25.70
N GLU A 318 -43.19 25.66 24.74
CA GLU A 318 -44.48 24.95 24.82
C GLU A 318 -44.32 23.47 24.51
N ASN A 319 -43.54 23.16 23.48
CA ASN A 319 -43.29 21.79 23.04
C ASN A 319 -42.02 21.18 23.67
N LEU A 320 -41.28 21.94 24.47
CA LEU A 320 -40.03 21.53 25.11
C LEU A 320 -39.00 21.03 24.07
N VAL A 321 -38.76 21.87 23.06
CA VAL A 321 -37.82 21.56 21.96
C VAL A 321 -36.80 22.68 21.82
N ILE A 322 -35.54 22.30 21.64
CA ILE A 322 -34.48 23.20 21.18
C ILE A 322 -34.21 22.88 19.72
N LYS A 323 -34.37 23.86 18.83
CA LYS A 323 -34.06 23.73 17.40
C LYS A 323 -32.89 24.64 17.08
N GLY A 324 -32.01 24.23 16.17
CA GLY A 324 -30.87 25.06 15.83
C GLY A 324 -30.23 24.73 14.50
N LYS A 325 -29.24 25.55 14.13
CA LYS A 325 -28.39 25.34 12.96
C LYS A 325 -26.93 25.14 13.38
N VAL A 326 -26.21 24.39 12.55
CA VAL A 326 -24.78 24.16 12.67
C VAL A 326 -24.10 24.66 11.40
N ASP A 327 -23.24 25.66 11.54
CA ASP A 327 -22.41 26.17 10.44
C ASP A 327 -20.99 25.61 10.59
N ASP A 328 -20.57 24.82 9.61
CA ASP A 328 -19.33 24.05 9.63
C ASP A 328 -18.90 23.67 8.20
N ILE A 329 -17.61 23.80 7.92
CA ILE A 329 -17.04 23.56 6.58
C ILE A 329 -17.19 22.09 6.13
N LEU A 330 -17.16 21.12 7.05
CA LEU A 330 -17.38 19.71 6.70
C LEU A 330 -18.83 19.45 6.26
N LEU A 331 -19.79 20.13 6.91
CA LEU A 331 -21.21 20.08 6.53
C LEU A 331 -21.46 20.81 5.20
N ASP A 332 -20.81 21.96 4.98
CA ASP A 332 -20.83 22.66 3.70
C ASP A 332 -20.38 21.72 2.59
N TRP A 333 -19.20 21.13 2.73
CA TRP A 333 -18.64 20.24 1.73
C TRP A 333 -19.53 19.02 1.45
N MET A 334 -20.05 18.37 2.49
CA MET A 334 -20.97 17.24 2.34
C MET A 334 -22.24 17.64 1.57
N SER A 335 -22.89 18.72 1.98
CA SER A 335 -24.14 19.19 1.37
C SER A 335 -23.95 19.61 -0.09
N GLU A 336 -22.79 20.14 -0.42
CA GLU A 336 -22.49 20.71 -1.73
C GLU A 336 -21.94 19.71 -2.75
N SER A 337 -21.17 18.72 -2.29
CA SER A 337 -20.53 17.72 -3.15
C SER A 337 -21.35 16.42 -3.27
N GLY A 338 -22.27 16.18 -2.34
CA GLY A 338 -22.96 14.89 -2.19
C GLY A 338 -22.04 13.76 -1.72
N TRP A 339 -20.76 14.04 -1.46
CA TRP A 339 -19.80 13.08 -0.94
C TRP A 339 -19.92 12.99 0.57
N ILE A 340 -20.10 11.77 1.07
CA ILE A 340 -20.16 11.48 2.50
C ILE A 340 -18.75 11.05 2.93
N ALA A 341 -18.09 11.89 3.73
CA ALA A 341 -16.84 11.49 4.38
C ALA A 341 -17.09 10.23 5.24
N PRO A 342 -16.12 9.32 5.39
CA PRO A 342 -16.27 8.19 6.31
C PRO A 342 -16.39 8.71 7.74
N GLY A 343 -17.62 8.73 8.28
CA GLY A 343 -17.92 9.19 9.63
C GLY A 343 -19.09 10.16 9.70
N ILE A 344 -19.32 10.71 10.89
CA ILE A 344 -20.32 11.77 11.14
C ILE A 344 -19.56 13.11 11.10
N PRO A 345 -19.90 14.07 10.21
CA PRO A 345 -19.18 15.34 10.08
C PRO A 345 -19.17 16.16 11.36
N VAL A 346 -20.31 16.22 12.06
CA VAL A 346 -20.46 16.87 13.36
C VAL A 346 -21.32 15.99 14.27
N ARG A 347 -20.81 15.69 15.45
CA ARG A 347 -21.52 14.99 16.52
C ARG A 347 -22.09 16.01 17.50
N MET A 348 -23.38 15.89 17.82
CA MET A 348 -24.05 16.74 18.78
C MET A 348 -24.37 15.94 20.05
N GLN A 349 -24.01 16.48 21.22
CA GLN A 349 -24.32 15.90 22.52
C GLN A 349 -24.94 16.94 23.43
N TYR A 350 -25.73 16.51 24.41
CA TYR A 350 -26.25 17.40 25.42
C TYR A 350 -26.36 16.73 26.80
N GLU A 351 -26.34 17.54 27.85
CA GLU A 351 -26.65 17.13 29.21
C GLU A 351 -27.61 18.14 29.87
N ILE A 352 -28.33 17.68 30.90
CA ILE A 352 -29.34 18.46 31.60
C ILE A 352 -28.82 18.78 33.01
N ASN A 353 -28.83 20.07 33.37
CA ASN A 353 -28.46 20.59 34.69
C ASN A 353 -27.07 20.15 35.20
N GLY A 354 -26.12 19.90 34.29
CA GLY A 354 -24.77 19.45 34.64
C GLY A 354 -24.75 18.10 35.36
N ASN A 355 -25.69 17.21 35.04
CA ASN A 355 -25.82 15.90 35.69
C ASN A 355 -24.71 14.91 35.32
N GLY A 356 -23.85 15.24 34.34
CA GLY A 356 -22.76 14.38 33.86
C GLY A 356 -23.21 13.25 32.94
N VAL A 357 -24.50 13.20 32.55
CA VAL A 357 -25.06 12.21 31.63
C VAL A 357 -25.28 12.85 30.27
N TRP A 358 -24.54 12.39 29.28
CA TRP A 358 -24.55 12.94 27.92
C TRP A 358 -25.39 12.10 26.95
N ASP A 359 -26.43 12.70 26.40
CA ASP A 359 -27.27 12.13 25.35
C ASP A 359 -26.83 12.64 23.96
N GLN A 360 -27.15 11.89 22.90
CA GLN A 360 -26.89 12.30 21.52
C GLN A 360 -28.07 13.10 20.98
N ALA A 361 -27.81 14.27 20.42
CA ALA A 361 -28.81 15.03 19.66
C ALA A 361 -28.78 14.62 18.19
N PHE A 362 -29.95 14.60 17.55
CA PHE A 362 -30.04 14.32 16.12
C PHE A 362 -29.62 15.56 15.33
N LEU A 363 -28.62 15.40 14.46
CA LEU A 363 -28.22 16.37 13.45
C LEU A 363 -28.68 15.87 12.09
N ASN A 364 -29.41 16.70 11.35
CA ASN A 364 -29.60 16.54 9.92
C ASN A 364 -28.44 17.22 9.18
N PRO A 365 -27.45 16.46 8.66
CA PRO A 365 -26.27 17.06 8.04
C PRO A 365 -26.56 17.76 6.70
N TRP A 366 -27.67 17.40 6.03
CA TRP A 366 -28.06 18.01 4.75
C TRP A 366 -28.71 19.38 4.94
N GLU A 367 -29.56 19.49 5.97
CA GLU A 367 -30.23 20.75 6.32
C GLU A 367 -29.42 21.61 7.29
N LYS A 368 -28.31 21.06 7.79
CA LYS A 368 -27.43 21.67 8.78
C LYS A 368 -28.20 22.11 10.03
N SER A 369 -29.21 21.33 10.43
CA SER A 369 -30.07 21.60 11.59
C SER A 369 -30.08 20.45 12.57
N TYR A 370 -30.26 20.79 13.83
CA TYR A 370 -30.47 19.83 14.90
C TYR A 370 -31.73 20.18 15.69
N ASP A 371 -32.37 19.14 16.19
CA ASP A 371 -33.50 19.25 17.11
C ASP A 371 -33.22 18.39 18.35
N ILE A 372 -33.52 18.94 19.53
CA ILE A 372 -33.45 18.23 20.80
C ILE A 372 -34.83 18.28 21.44
N TYR A 373 -35.44 17.10 21.60
CA TYR A 373 -36.75 16.93 22.20
C TYR A 373 -36.59 16.45 23.63
N PHE A 374 -37.31 17.08 24.56
CA PHE A 374 -37.28 16.70 25.96
C PHE A 374 -38.62 16.14 26.41
N ASP A 375 -38.59 15.03 27.14
CA ASP A 375 -39.74 14.56 27.90
C ASP A 375 -39.82 15.35 29.22
N ARG A 376 -41.03 15.73 29.64
CA ARG A 376 -41.25 16.41 30.94
C ARG A 376 -40.67 15.64 32.12
N THR A 377 -40.60 14.31 32.05
CA THR A 377 -40.01 13.46 33.09
C THR A 377 -38.50 13.63 33.25
N GLN A 378 -37.82 14.20 32.24
CA GLN A 378 -36.38 14.48 32.28
C GLN A 378 -36.06 15.85 32.90
N LEU A 379 -37.06 16.69 33.11
CA LEU A 379 -36.91 18.10 33.45
C LEU A 379 -37.52 18.41 34.83
N GLN A 380 -36.98 19.43 35.50
CA GLN A 380 -37.49 19.93 36.77
C GLN A 380 -38.46 21.09 36.52
N GLU A 381 -39.39 21.33 37.45
CA GLU A 381 -40.25 22.51 37.42
C GLU A 381 -39.40 23.79 37.49
N GLY A 382 -39.71 24.79 36.65
CA GLY A 382 -38.91 25.99 36.52
C GLY A 382 -37.75 25.84 35.52
N LYS A 383 -36.61 26.48 35.84
CA LYS A 383 -35.49 26.63 34.92
C LYS A 383 -34.62 25.37 34.86
N ASN A 384 -34.46 24.81 33.67
CA ASN A 384 -33.50 23.76 33.35
C ASN A 384 -32.41 24.33 32.44
N THR A 385 -31.16 24.05 32.76
CA THR A 385 -29.99 24.45 31.96
C THR A 385 -29.53 23.26 31.13
N ILE A 386 -29.56 23.42 29.82
CA ILE A 386 -29.12 22.42 28.85
C ILE A 386 -27.75 22.83 28.34
N HIS A 387 -26.75 21.98 28.54
CA HIS A 387 -25.42 22.15 27.96
C HIS A 387 -25.35 21.32 26.69
N ILE A 388 -25.07 21.96 25.56
CA ILE A 388 -24.98 21.34 24.24
C ILE A 388 -23.53 21.45 23.77
N VAL A 389 -22.98 20.35 23.27
CA VAL A 389 -21.63 20.26 22.74
C VAL A 389 -21.69 19.75 21.31
N ALA A 390 -21.04 20.46 20.39
CA ALA A 390 -20.86 20.01 19.02
C ALA A 390 -19.38 19.77 18.77
N THR A 391 -19.04 18.57 18.32
CA THR A 391 -17.66 18.18 17.99
C THR A 391 -17.62 17.74 16.54
N ASP A 392 -16.81 18.40 15.72
CA ASP A 392 -16.62 18.02 14.32
C ASP A 392 -15.72 16.77 14.17
N ALA A 393 -15.60 16.25 12.94
CA ALA A 393 -14.76 15.10 12.65
C ALA A 393 -13.24 15.42 12.69
N ALA A 394 -12.86 16.70 12.73
CA ALA A 394 -11.48 17.12 12.94
C ALA A 394 -11.12 17.21 14.43
N GLY A 395 -12.11 17.18 15.33
CA GLY A 395 -11.93 17.24 16.78
C GLY A 395 -12.25 18.62 17.38
N ASN A 396 -12.53 19.64 16.58
CA ASN A 396 -12.85 20.95 17.11
C ASN A 396 -14.23 20.93 17.77
N THR A 397 -14.35 21.62 18.91
CA THR A 397 -15.55 21.55 19.75
C THR A 397 -16.10 22.94 20.05
N SER A 398 -17.42 23.10 19.95
CA SER A 398 -18.15 24.26 20.45
C SER A 398 -19.11 23.87 21.57
N ASN A 399 -19.33 24.82 22.48
CA ASN A 399 -20.19 24.64 23.65
C ASN A 399 -21.28 25.71 23.63
N LEU A 400 -22.50 25.31 23.92
CA LEU A 400 -23.67 26.17 23.99
C LEU A 400 -24.45 25.87 25.27
N THR A 401 -24.90 26.89 25.97
CA THR A 401 -25.76 26.72 27.16
C THR A 401 -27.10 27.39 26.89
N VAL A 402 -28.17 26.60 26.98
CA VAL A 402 -29.55 27.02 26.69
C VAL A 402 -30.40 26.83 27.94
N ASN A 403 -31.35 27.72 28.18
CA ASN A 403 -32.30 27.58 29.30
C ASN A 403 -33.69 27.21 28.76
N LEU A 404 -34.27 26.18 29.36
CA LEU A 404 -35.62 25.69 29.09
C LEU A 404 -36.46 25.84 30.37
N GLU A 405 -37.59 26.53 30.31
CA GLU A 405 -38.47 26.74 31.45
C GLU A 405 -39.68 25.82 31.36
N VAL A 406 -39.85 24.95 32.35
CA VAL A 406 -41.03 24.10 32.50
C VAL A 406 -42.02 24.80 33.42
N LYS A 407 -43.17 25.14 32.86
CA LYS A 407 -44.35 25.61 33.61
C LYS A 407 -45.28 24.47 33.98
#